data_AF-A0A7C1GZI6-F1
#
_entry.id   AF-A0A7C1GZI6-F1
#
_cell.length_a   1.000
_cell.length_b   1.000
_cell.length_c   1.000
_cell.angle_alpha   90.00
_cell.angle_beta   90.00
_cell.angle_gamma   90.00
#
_symmetry.space_group_name_H-M   'P 1'
#
loop_
_entity.id
_entity.type
_entity.pdbx_description
1 polymer ?
#
loop_
_entity_poly.entity_id
_entity_poly.type
_entity_poly.pdbx_seq_one_letter_code
_entity_poly.pdbx_strand_id
1 'polypeptide(L)'
;MHDFTYRSMQLLWMVLFISALPATADENVIQSEQQTAQEETKRNQKRLSMAGYPVVLYTPETSLIFGGGAAMTIRDQNRHRNTRPDNLNFYAIYTLKNQSAVLFNPDIYFD
;
A
#
# COMPACT_ATOMS: atom_id res chain seq x y z
N MET A 1 -7.21 47.90 -7.15
CA MET A 1 -5.84 47.41 -6.87
C MET A 1 -5.96 46.23 -5.89
N HIS A 2 -6.54 45.10 -6.32
CA HIS A 2 -6.76 43.92 -5.45
C HIS A 2 -6.70 42.56 -6.18
N ASP A 3 -6.38 42.54 -7.48
CA ASP A 3 -6.48 41.32 -8.31
C ASP A 3 -5.14 40.60 -8.54
N PHE A 4 -4.03 41.11 -7.97
CA PHE A 4 -2.68 40.59 -8.26
C PHE A 4 -2.21 39.48 -7.31
N THR A 5 -2.85 39.31 -6.15
CA THR A 5 -2.40 38.37 -5.10
C THR A 5 -2.93 36.93 -5.24
N TYR A 6 -3.98 36.71 -6.03
CA TYR A 6 -4.59 35.36 -6.17
C TYR A 6 -3.98 34.51 -7.29
N ARG A 7 -3.40 35.12 -8.33
CA ARG A 7 -2.85 34.38 -9.48
C ARG A 7 -1.46 33.81 -9.23
N SER A 8 -0.70 34.38 -8.29
CA SER A 8 0.63 33.88 -7.88
C SER A 8 0.57 32.78 -6.81
N MET A 9 -0.51 32.69 -6.03
CA MET A 9 -0.67 31.68 -4.98
C MET A 9 -1.10 30.30 -5.52
N GLN A 10 -1.70 30.24 -6.72
CA GLN A 10 -2.06 28.97 -7.39
C GLN A 10 -0.90 28.33 -8.16
N LEU A 11 0.09 29.11 -8.61
CA LEU A 11 1.28 28.58 -9.29
C LEU A 11 2.27 27.91 -8.31
N LEU A 12 2.24 28.25 -7.02
CA LEU A 12 3.14 27.66 -6.03
C LEU A 12 2.71 26.26 -5.57
N TRP A 13 1.42 25.90 -5.70
CA TRP A 13 0.91 24.56 -5.35
C TRP A 13 1.03 23.51 -6.47
N MET A 14 1.27 23.91 -7.73
CA MET A 14 1.48 22.97 -8.84
C MET A 14 2.93 22.48 -8.97
N VAL A 15 3.91 23.19 -8.42
CA VAL A 15 5.33 22.80 -8.51
C VAL A 15 5.70 21.69 -7.51
N LEU A 16 4.87 21.44 -6.49
CA LEU A 16 5.14 20.45 -5.44
C LEU A 16 4.60 19.03 -5.74
N PHE A 17 3.96 18.81 -6.90
CA PHE A 17 3.32 17.52 -7.22
C PHE A 17 3.90 16.77 -8.44
N ILE A 18 4.97 17.26 -9.07
CA ILE A 18 5.61 16.60 -10.23
C ILE A 18 6.86 15.77 -9.85
N SER A 19 7.33 15.78 -8.59
CA SER A 19 8.58 15.11 -8.21
C SER A 19 8.46 13.71 -7.60
N ALA A 20 7.28 13.09 -7.58
CA ALA A 20 7.13 11.72 -7.06
C ALA A 20 6.79 10.71 -8.18
N LEU A 21 7.66 10.63 -9.19
CA LEU A 21 7.82 9.40 -9.97
C LEU A 21 8.76 8.45 -9.21
N PRO A 22 8.42 7.18 -8.96
CA PRO A 22 9.44 6.15 -8.89
C PRO A 22 9.94 5.91 -10.32
N ALA A 23 11.20 6.25 -10.54
CA ALA A 23 11.99 5.85 -11.68
C ALA A 23 11.93 4.32 -11.85
N THR A 24 11.80 3.87 -13.09
CA THR A 24 12.09 2.48 -13.47
C THR A 24 13.55 2.20 -13.14
N ALA A 25 13.80 1.41 -12.10
CA ALA A 25 15.13 0.93 -11.75
C ALA A 25 15.54 -0.17 -12.75
N ASP A 26 16.39 0.20 -13.71
CA ASP A 26 17.23 -0.74 -14.46
C ASP A 26 18.63 -0.64 -13.86
N GLU A 27 18.95 -1.54 -12.91
CA GLU A 27 20.26 -1.65 -12.28
C GLU A 27 20.84 -3.04 -12.60
N ASN A 28 21.84 -3.01 -13.46
CA ASN A 28 22.57 -4.12 -14.03
C ASN A 28 23.86 -4.33 -13.19
N VAL A 29 24.34 -5.60 -13.13
CA VAL A 29 25.72 -6.00 -12.78
C VAL A 29 26.18 -5.96 -11.30
N ILE A 30 25.47 -6.55 -10.33
CA ILE A 30 26.11 -7.12 -9.11
C ILE A 30 25.30 -8.36 -8.67
N GLN A 31 25.50 -9.54 -9.28
CA GLN A 31 24.64 -10.70 -8.93
C GLN A 31 25.29 -12.09 -8.92
N SER A 32 26.60 -12.24 -9.16
CA SER A 32 27.19 -13.58 -9.35
C SER A 32 27.91 -14.17 -8.14
N GLU A 33 28.28 -13.43 -7.09
CA GLU A 33 29.04 -14.00 -5.95
C GLU A 33 28.21 -14.20 -4.66
N GLN A 34 26.99 -13.67 -4.58
CA GLN A 34 26.13 -13.82 -3.39
C GLN A 34 25.18 -15.02 -3.45
N GLN A 35 25.14 -15.75 -4.57
CA GLN A 35 24.17 -16.83 -4.78
C GLN A 35 24.43 -18.09 -3.94
N THR A 36 25.67 -18.34 -3.51
CA THR A 36 26.01 -19.58 -2.78
C THR A 36 25.75 -19.49 -1.26
N ALA A 37 25.73 -18.30 -0.67
CA ALA A 37 25.42 -18.12 0.77
C ALA A 37 23.92 -17.89 1.06
N GLN A 38 23.11 -17.67 0.01
CA GLN A 38 21.69 -17.33 0.15
C GLN A 38 20.76 -18.54 0.15
N GLU A 39 21.26 -19.73 -0.22
CA GLU A 39 20.45 -20.96 -0.27
C GLU A 39 20.26 -21.63 1.09
N GLU A 40 21.21 -21.48 2.03
CA GLU A 40 21.09 -22.09 3.36
C GLU A 40 20.19 -21.26 4.31
N THR A 41 20.14 -19.94 4.15
CA THR A 41 19.27 -19.04 4.94
C THR A 41 17.79 -19.09 4.50
N LYS A 42 17.48 -19.72 3.36
CA LYS A 42 16.10 -19.84 2.83
C LYS A 42 15.22 -20.86 3.55
N ARG A 43 15.78 -21.75 4.37
CA ARG A 43 14.99 -22.78 5.09
C ARG A 43 14.17 -22.23 6.26
N ASN A 44 14.33 -20.97 6.64
CA ASN A 44 13.61 -20.35 7.74
C ASN A 44 12.96 -19.01 7.36
N GLN A 45 12.50 -18.89 6.11
CA GLN A 45 11.95 -17.63 5.60
C GLN A 45 10.42 -17.60 5.73
N LYS A 46 9.92 -16.75 6.63
CA LYS A 46 8.51 -16.31 6.64
C LYS A 46 8.18 -15.69 5.29
N ARG A 47 7.13 -16.18 4.63
CA ARG A 47 6.63 -15.64 3.37
C ARG A 47 5.64 -14.51 3.66
N LEU A 48 6.01 -13.30 3.28
CA LEU A 48 5.15 -12.13 3.33
C LEU A 48 4.43 -11.98 1.97
N SER A 49 3.12 -11.74 1.99
CA SER A 49 2.33 -11.38 0.82
C SER A 49 1.51 -10.13 1.14
N MET A 50 1.40 -9.22 0.18
CA MET A 50 0.63 -7.99 0.33
C MET A 50 -0.20 -7.75 -0.93
N ALA A 51 -1.44 -7.31 -0.76
CA ALA A 51 -2.35 -6.97 -1.84
C ALA A 51 -3.07 -5.65 -1.53
N GLY A 52 -3.21 -4.80 -2.54
CA GLY A 52 -3.95 -3.54 -2.44
C GLY A 52 -5.17 -3.55 -3.35
N TYR A 53 -6.28 -3.01 -2.86
CA TYR A 53 -7.59 -3.01 -3.51
C TYR A 53 -8.13 -1.58 -3.56
N PRO A 54 -7.90 -0.81 -4.64
CA PRO A 54 -8.52 0.49 -4.79
C PRO A 54 -10.04 0.33 -4.93
N VAL A 55 -10.79 1.26 -4.34
CA VAL A 55 -12.26 1.28 -4.37
C VAL A 55 -12.71 2.66 -4.83
N VAL A 56 -13.51 2.68 -5.89
CA VAL A 56 -14.23 3.87 -6.35
C VAL A 56 -15.66 3.45 -6.62
N LEU A 57 -16.62 4.06 -5.93
CA LEU A 57 -18.03 3.72 -6.07
C LEU A 57 -18.89 4.99 -5.97
N TYR A 58 -20.10 4.94 -6.52
CA TYR A 58 -21.04 6.06 -6.50
C TYR A 58 -22.39 5.59 -5.99
N THR A 59 -22.93 6.29 -4.99
CA THR A 59 -24.30 6.07 -4.48
C THR A 59 -25.08 7.37 -4.51
N PRO A 60 -26.36 7.37 -4.89
CA PRO A 60 -27.17 8.59 -4.86
C PRO A 60 -27.28 9.18 -3.45
N GLU A 61 -27.22 8.35 -2.41
CA GLU A 61 -27.30 8.76 -1.00
C GLU A 61 -26.03 9.49 -0.53
N THR A 62 -24.85 9.02 -0.95
CA THR A 62 -23.56 9.41 -0.34
C THR A 62 -22.59 10.09 -1.30
N SER A 63 -22.99 10.25 -2.56
CA SER A 63 -22.14 10.72 -3.67
C SER A 63 -20.96 9.78 -3.94
N LEU A 64 -19.93 10.23 -4.67
CA LEU A 64 -18.78 9.41 -5.00
C LEU A 64 -17.93 9.16 -3.75
N ILE A 65 -17.56 7.90 -3.58
CA ILE A 65 -16.72 7.35 -2.54
C ILE A 65 -15.44 6.86 -3.22
N PHE A 66 -14.30 7.24 -2.67
CA PHE A 66 -12.99 6.82 -3.11
C PHE A 66 -12.18 6.32 -1.92
N GLY A 67 -11.33 5.35 -2.15
CA GLY A 67 -10.51 4.77 -1.10
C GLY A 67 -9.90 3.46 -1.54
N GLY A 68 -9.68 2.58 -0.58
CA GLY A 68 -9.20 1.25 -0.85
C GLY A 68 -8.92 0.45 0.41
N GLY A 69 -8.61 -0.82 0.21
CA GLY A 69 -8.10 -1.70 1.25
C GLY A 69 -6.71 -2.21 0.93
N ALA A 70 -6.00 -2.63 1.96
CA ALA A 70 -4.79 -3.42 1.85
C ALA A 70 -4.90 -4.65 2.75
N ALA A 71 -4.44 -5.79 2.25
CA ALA A 71 -4.33 -7.01 3.00
C ALA A 71 -2.87 -7.45 3.03
N MET A 72 -2.37 -7.81 4.20
CA MET A 72 -1.04 -8.38 4.40
C MET A 72 -1.18 -9.75 5.03
N THR A 73 -0.60 -10.76 4.40
CA THR A 73 -0.63 -12.15 4.86
C THR A 73 0.78 -12.58 5.22
N ILE A 74 0.96 -13.11 6.42
CA ILE A 74 2.22 -13.65 6.91
C ILE A 74 2.07 -15.17 7.04
N ARG A 75 2.90 -15.92 6.32
CA ARG A 75 2.92 -17.38 6.39
C ARG A 75 4.29 -17.89 6.79
N ASP A 76 4.35 -18.64 7.88
CA ASP A 76 5.55 -19.40 8.23
C ASP A 76 5.65 -20.65 7.34
N GLN A 77 6.81 -20.85 6.70
CA GLN A 77 7.07 -22.01 5.84
C GLN A 77 7.40 -23.27 6.64
N ASN A 78 7.75 -23.13 7.93
CA ASN A 78 8.06 -24.25 8.82
C ASN A 78 6.82 -24.82 9.52
N ARG A 79 5.69 -24.11 9.50
CA ARG A 79 4.42 -24.57 10.04
C ARG A 79 3.70 -25.46 9.02
N HIS A 80 2.92 -26.43 9.50
CA HIS A 80 2.14 -27.32 8.63
C HIS A 80 1.30 -26.51 7.64
N ARG A 81 1.21 -26.99 6.39
CA ARG A 81 0.43 -26.36 5.31
C ARG A 81 -1.05 -26.14 5.64
N ASN A 82 -1.54 -26.84 6.68
CA ASN A 82 -2.90 -26.74 7.19
C ASN A 82 -3.09 -25.63 8.25
N THR A 83 -2.02 -24.96 8.68
CA THR A 83 -2.08 -23.85 9.66
C THR A 83 -2.59 -22.59 8.96
N ARG A 84 -3.57 -21.92 9.57
CA ARG A 84 -4.09 -20.65 9.05
C ARG A 84 -2.99 -19.58 9.13
N PRO A 85 -2.72 -18.83 8.04
CA PRO A 85 -1.76 -17.74 8.08
C PRO A 85 -2.33 -16.53 8.83
N ASP A 86 -1.47 -15.72 9.41
CA ASP A 86 -1.85 -14.44 9.99
C ASP A 86 -2.21 -13.45 8.88
N ASN A 87 -3.28 -12.70 9.09
CA ASN A 87 -3.74 -11.69 8.15
C ASN A 87 -3.93 -10.34 8.83
N LEU A 88 -3.56 -9.28 8.13
CA LEU A 88 -3.77 -7.91 8.55
C LEU A 88 -4.51 -7.18 7.44
N ASN A 89 -5.75 -6.80 7.71
CA ASN A 89 -6.57 -6.06 6.76
C ASN A 89 -6.72 -4.61 7.22
N PHE A 90 -6.57 -3.69 6.28
CA PHE A 90 -6.76 -2.27 6.47
C PHE A 90 -7.66 -1.73 5.36
N TYR A 91 -8.58 -0.84 5.69
CA TYR A 91 -9.43 -0.16 4.74
C TYR A 91 -9.52 1.31 5.11
N ALA A 92 -9.47 2.18 4.10
CA ALA A 92 -9.71 3.60 4.24
C ALA A 92 -10.58 4.06 3.09
N ILE A 93 -11.70 4.69 3.39
CA ILE A 93 -12.61 5.27 2.40
C ILE A 93 -12.97 6.69 2.78
N TYR A 94 -13.19 7.51 1.77
CA TYR A 94 -13.59 8.90 1.87
C TYR A 94 -14.71 9.17 0.87
N THR A 95 -15.69 9.97 1.29
CA THR A 95 -16.80 10.39 0.45
C THR A 95 -16.70 11.87 0.14
N LEU A 96 -17.16 12.28 -1.05
CA LEU A 96 -17.24 13.70 -1.42
C LEU A 96 -18.11 14.55 -0.48
N LYS A 97 -18.89 13.92 0.40
CA LYS A 97 -19.68 14.58 1.45
C LYS A 97 -18.88 14.75 2.76
N ASN A 98 -17.55 14.69 2.69
CA ASN A 98 -16.63 14.83 3.83
C ASN A 98 -16.85 13.77 4.93
N GLN A 99 -17.27 12.56 4.55
CA GLN A 99 -17.33 11.43 5.48
C GLN A 99 -16.12 10.53 5.24
N SER A 100 -15.44 10.12 6.30
CA SER A 100 -14.33 9.18 6.24
C SER A 100 -14.61 7.97 7.11
N ALA A 101 -14.14 6.81 6.67
CA ALA A 101 -14.14 5.60 7.48
C ALA A 101 -12.82 4.88 7.31
N VAL A 102 -12.24 4.48 8.43
CA VAL A 102 -11.03 3.69 8.48
C VAL A 102 -11.34 2.43 9.28
N LEU A 103 -11.00 1.28 8.74
CA LEU A 103 -11.19 -0.01 9.38
C LEU A 103 -9.86 -0.75 9.42
N PHE A 104 -9.50 -1.23 10.60
CA PHE A 104 -8.32 -2.04 10.82
C PHE A 104 -8.78 -3.35 11.47
N ASN A 105 -8.50 -4.46 10.80
CA ASN A 105 -8.96 -5.79 11.20
C ASN A 105 -7.77 -6.77 11.18
N PRO A 106 -7.03 -6.86 12.31
CA PRO A 106 -5.97 -7.84 12.49
C PRO A 106 -6.57 -9.21 12.86
N ASP A 107 -6.10 -10.26 12.20
CA ASP A 107 -6.46 -11.65 12.42
C ASP A 107 -5.16 -12.44 12.65
N ILE A 108 -4.75 -12.49 13.92
CA ILE A 108 -3.45 -13.04 14.37
C ILE A 108 -3.72 -14.29 15.20
N TYR A 109 -3.01 -15.38 14.90
CA TYR A 109 -3.11 -16.65 15.61
C TYR A 109 -1.85 -16.92 16.41
N PHE A 110 -2.01 -17.20 17.71
CA PHE A 110 -0.93 -17.63 18.59
C PHE A 110 -1.09 -19.13 18.87
N ASP A 111 -0.59 -19.98 17.98
CA ASP A 111 -0.43 -21.43 18.22
C ASP A 111 0.93 -21.75 18.86
#